data_AF-A0A7Z9X082-F1
#
_entry.id   AF-A0A7Z9X082-F1
#
_cell.length_a   1.000
_cell.length_b   1.000
_cell.length_c   1.000
_cell.angle_alpha   90.00
_cell.angle_beta   90.00
_cell.angle_gamma   90.00
#
_symmetry.space_group_name_H-M   'P 1'
#
loop_
_entity.id
_entity.type
_entity.pdbx_description
1 polymer ?
#
loop_
_entity_poly.entity_id
_entity_poly.type
_entity_poly.pdbx_seq_one_letter_code
_entity_poly.pdbx_strand_id
1 'polypeptide(L)'
;QINPDDLSVVEKFKQEIIDSISGLNNIVLRPDPTLERGGCKLESSSCTVDASMISQIKVIHDSIMAAENLSELTKNTEPEDTLIEE
;
A
#
# COMPACT_ATOMS: atom_id res chain seq x y z
N GLN A 1 -12.59 -6.47 -5.68
CA GLN A 1 -12.13 -7.50 -6.63
C GLN A 1 -11.04 -8.30 -5.96
N ILE A 2 -11.02 -9.62 -6.17
CA ILE A 2 -10.06 -10.54 -5.56
C ILE A 2 -9.81 -11.71 -6.51
N ASN A 3 -8.65 -12.36 -6.40
CA ASN A 3 -8.37 -13.58 -7.14
C ASN A 3 -9.41 -14.69 -6.82
N PRO A 4 -9.89 -15.45 -7.82
CA PRO A 4 -10.86 -16.53 -7.61
C PRO A 4 -10.40 -17.62 -6.62
N ASP A 5 -9.10 -17.91 -6.55
CA ASP A 5 -8.56 -18.93 -5.64
C ASP A 5 -8.68 -18.50 -4.17
N ASP A 6 -8.62 -17.19 -3.92
CA ASP A 6 -8.68 -16.62 -2.57
C ASP A 6 -10.11 -16.23 -2.17
N LEU A 7 -11.04 -16.15 -3.13
CA LEU A 7 -12.46 -15.85 -2.89
C LEU A 7 -13.07 -16.81 -1.86
N SER A 8 -12.79 -18.11 -1.98
CA SER A 8 -13.29 -19.18 -1.10
C SER A 8 -12.87 -19.01 0.36
N VAL A 9 -11.70 -18.40 0.58
CA VAL A 9 -11.17 -18.13 1.93
C VAL A 9 -11.81 -16.87 2.47
N VAL A 10 -11.81 -15.78 1.69
CA VAL A 10 -12.35 -14.49 2.12
C VAL A 10 -13.85 -14.55 2.38
N GLU A 11 -14.59 -15.38 1.66
CA GLU A 11 -16.03 -15.56 1.89
C GLU A 11 -16.33 -16.18 3.27
N LYS A 12 -15.45 -17.02 3.80
CA LYS A 12 -15.59 -17.60 5.16
C LYS A 12 -15.34 -16.57 6.26
N PHE A 13 -14.41 -15.65 6.03
CA PHE A 13 -14.06 -14.57 6.98
C PHE A 13 -14.87 -13.30 6.76
N LYS A 14 -15.68 -13.23 5.71
CA LYS A 14 -16.43 -12.03 5.32
C LYS A 14 -17.25 -11.45 6.47
N GLN A 15 -17.97 -12.31 7.20
CA GLN A 15 -18.83 -11.87 8.29
C GLN A 15 -18.00 -11.29 9.45
N GLU A 16 -16.92 -11.95 9.82
CA GLU A 16 -16.00 -11.49 10.87
C GLU A 16 -15.35 -10.13 10.50
N ILE A 17 -14.97 -9.95 9.23
CA ILE A 17 -14.42 -8.69 8.73
C ILE A 17 -15.44 -7.56 8.82
N ILE A 18 -16.69 -7.82 8.40
CA ILE A 18 -17.79 -6.84 8.51
C ILE A 18 -18.04 -6.47 9.97
N ASP A 19 -18.07 -7.45 10.87
CA ASP A 19 -18.33 -7.24 12.29
C ASP A 19 -17.19 -6.46 12.97
N SER A 20 -15.94 -6.64 12.52
CA SER A 20 -14.76 -5.92 13.03
C SER A 20 -14.72 -4.45 12.61
N ILE A 21 -15.38 -4.08 11.51
CA ILE A 21 -15.37 -2.72 10.95
C ILE A 21 -16.77 -2.13 11.07
N SER A 22 -17.02 -1.41 12.17
CA SER A 22 -18.28 -0.68 12.37
C SER A 22 -18.55 0.30 11.22
N GLY A 23 -19.63 0.07 10.49
CA GLY A 23 -20.08 0.93 9.38
C GLY A 23 -19.89 0.32 7.98
N LEU A 24 -19.27 -0.85 7.88
CA LEU A 24 -19.07 -1.53 6.60
C LEU A 24 -20.33 -2.29 6.16
N ASN A 25 -21.35 -1.53 5.74
CA ASN A 25 -22.59 -2.08 5.23
C ASN A 25 -22.46 -2.26 3.71
N ASN A 26 -22.65 -3.50 3.23
CA ASN A 26 -22.77 -3.85 1.80
C ASN A 26 -21.44 -4.09 1.01
N ILE A 27 -20.63 -5.08 1.44
CA ILE A 27 -19.46 -5.55 0.67
C ILE A 27 -19.87 -6.56 -0.41
N VAL A 28 -19.52 -6.27 -1.65
CA VAL A 28 -19.64 -7.20 -2.79
C VAL A 28 -18.25 -7.70 -3.18
N LEU A 29 -18.02 -9.01 -2.99
CA LEU A 29 -16.81 -9.67 -3.45
C LEU A 29 -17.00 -10.02 -4.94
N ARG A 30 -16.08 -9.57 -5.79
CA ARG A 30 -16.06 -9.89 -7.22
C ARG A 30 -14.78 -10.66 -7.53
N PRO A 31 -14.87 -11.90 -8.05
CA PRO A 31 -13.70 -12.61 -8.54
C PRO A 31 -13.14 -11.90 -9.78
N ASP A 32 -11.84 -11.74 -9.83
CA ASP A 32 -11.11 -11.18 -10.96
C ASP A 32 -9.81 -11.97 -11.17
N PRO A 33 -9.67 -12.72 -12.28
CA PRO A 33 -8.49 -13.54 -12.55
C PRO A 33 -7.26 -12.71 -12.95
N THR A 34 -7.42 -11.40 -13.20
CA THR A 34 -6.30 -10.50 -13.51
C THR A 34 -5.55 -10.07 -12.26
N LEU A 35 -6.13 -10.28 -11.08
CA LEU A 35 -5.49 -9.98 -9.80
C LEU A 35 -4.61 -11.14 -9.34
N GLU A 36 -3.41 -10.83 -8.87
CA GLU A 36 -2.54 -11.82 -8.24
C GLU A 36 -3.12 -12.34 -6.91
N ARG A 37 -2.73 -13.56 -6.55
CA ARG A 37 -3.13 -14.18 -5.28
C ARG A 37 -2.63 -13.38 -4.09
N GLY A 38 -3.44 -13.25 -3.05
CA GLY A 38 -3.17 -12.48 -1.83
C GLY A 38 -3.40 -10.98 -1.94
N GLY A 39 -3.62 -10.44 -3.15
CA GLY A 39 -3.97 -9.04 -3.37
C GLY A 39 -5.48 -8.81 -3.44
N CYS A 40 -5.91 -7.57 -3.20
CA CYS A 40 -7.29 -7.18 -3.48
C CYS A 40 -7.37 -5.74 -4.01
N LYS A 41 -8.46 -5.44 -4.71
CA LYS A 41 -8.79 -4.07 -5.13
C LYS A 41 -10.14 -3.70 -4.55
N LEU A 42 -10.19 -2.60 -3.79
CA LEU A 42 -11.40 -2.13 -3.14
C LEU A 42 -11.94 -0.92 -3.91
N GLU A 43 -13.21 -1.00 -4.30
CA GLU A 43 -13.91 0.07 -5.00
C GLU A 43 -15.14 0.46 -4.18
N SER A 44 -15.28 1.76 -3.93
CA SER A 44 -16.44 2.37 -3.29
C SER A 44 -16.93 3.53 -4.15
N SER A 45 -18.09 4.10 -3.83
CA SER A 45 -18.69 5.20 -4.60
C SER A 45 -17.80 6.43 -4.71
N SER A 46 -16.92 6.64 -3.72
CA SER A 46 -16.11 7.86 -3.60
C SER A 46 -14.61 7.59 -3.65
N CYS A 47 -14.17 6.34 -3.62
CA CYS A 47 -12.75 5.99 -3.58
C CYS A 47 -12.47 4.63 -4.22
N THR A 48 -11.26 4.49 -4.76
CA THR A 48 -10.71 3.22 -5.19
C THR A 48 -9.36 3.04 -4.52
N VAL A 49 -9.18 1.92 -3.83
CA VAL A 49 -7.94 1.57 -3.16
C VAL A 49 -7.38 0.31 -3.83
N ASP A 50 -6.15 0.43 -4.34
CA ASP A 50 -5.41 -0.70 -4.89
C ASP A 50 -4.52 -1.29 -3.80
N ALA A 51 -4.89 -2.48 -3.33
CA ALA A 51 -4.12 -3.27 -2.38
C ALA A 51 -3.55 -4.54 -3.04
N SER A 52 -3.27 -4.50 -4.35
CA SER A 52 -2.57 -5.57 -5.05
C SER A 52 -1.17 -5.79 -4.46
N MET A 53 -0.70 -7.04 -4.49
CA MET A 53 0.62 -7.44 -3.97
C MET A 53 1.75 -6.65 -4.65
N ILE A 54 1.67 -6.49 -5.97
CA ILE A 54 2.66 -5.74 -6.77
C ILE A 54 2.72 -4.28 -6.31
N SER A 55 1.56 -3.63 -6.12
CA SER A 55 1.50 -2.24 -5.68
C SER A 55 2.14 -2.08 -4.30
N GLN A 56 1.81 -2.96 -3.35
CA GLN A 56 2.38 -2.90 -2.00
C GLN A 56 3.89 -3.14 -1.97
N ILE A 57 4.39 -4.13 -2.72
CA ILE A 57 5.83 -4.40 -2.83
C ILE A 57 6.56 -3.19 -3.43
N LYS A 58 5.98 -2.57 -4.46
CA LYS A 58 6.54 -1.37 -5.07
C LYS A 58 6.64 -0.22 -4.06
N VAL A 59 5.58 0.04 -3.29
CA VAL A 59 5.59 1.08 -2.25
C VAL A 59 6.68 0.82 -1.21
N ILE A 60 6.86 -0.43 -0.78
CA ILE A 60 7.92 -0.81 0.17
C ILE A 60 9.30 -0.57 -0.46
N HIS A 61 9.52 -1.06 -1.68
CA HIS A 61 10.77 -0.88 -2.41
C HIS A 61 11.12 0.61 -2.57
N ASP A 62 10.17 1.41 -3.04
CA ASP A 62 10.37 2.84 -3.29
C ASP A 62 10.63 3.58 -1.98
N SER A 63 9.97 3.19 -0.88
CA SER A 63 10.21 3.75 0.45
C SER A 63 11.61 3.44 0.97
N ILE A 64 12.10 2.21 0.77
CA ILE A 64 13.46 1.81 1.17
C ILE A 64 14.50 2.56 0.33
N MET A 65 14.33 2.60 -0.99
CA MET A 65 15.24 3.30 -1.90
C MET A 65 15.24 4.82 -1.65
N ALA A 66 14.08 5.42 -1.34
CA ALA A 66 14.00 6.83 -0.97
C ALA A 66 14.73 7.11 0.36
N ALA A 67 14.61 6.21 1.34
CA ALA A 67 15.31 6.32 2.62
C ALA A 67 16.84 6.20 2.46
N GLU A 68 17.32 5.33 1.57
CA GLU A 68 18.75 5.24 1.24
C GLU A 68 19.27 6.54 0.62
N ASN A 69 18.56 7.11 -0.36
CA ASN A 69 18.96 8.37 -1.02
C ASN A 69 18.97 9.58 -0.07
N LEU A 70 18.11 9.62 0.96
CA LEU A 70 18.11 10.70 1.94
C LEU A 70 19.36 10.68 2.84
N SER A 71 19.95 9.50 3.05
CA SER A 71 21.20 9.35 3.83
C SER A 71 22.45 9.80 3.08
N GLU A 72 22.37 9.99 1.76
CA GLU A 72 23.46 10.53 0.93
C GLU A 72 23.44 12.07 0.87
N LEU A 73 22.27 12.71 0.91
CA LEU A 73 22.16 14.18 0.91
C LEU A 73 22.65 14.83 2.21
N THR A 74 22.48 14.16 3.36
CA THR A 74 22.93 14.69 4.66
C THR A 74 24.45 14.59 4.88
N LYS A 75 25.17 13.86 4.02
CA LYS A 75 26.64 13.77 4.07
C LYS A 75 27.36 14.88 3.30
N ASN A 76 26.65 15.62 2.45
CA ASN A 76 27.26 16.62 1.55
C ASN A 76 26.97 18.08 1.94
N THR A 77 26.46 18.33 3.15
CA THR A 77 26.32 19.70 3.67
C THR A 77 27.18 19.86 4.91
N GLU A 78 28.50 19.77 4.74
CA GLU A 78 29.41 20.44 5.66
C GLU A 78 29.35 21.95 5.37
N PRO A 79 29.28 22.82 6.39
CA PRO A 79 29.40 24.26 6.18
C PRO A 79 30.86 24.58 5.82
N GLU A 80 31.13 24.92 4.56
CA GLU A 80 32.41 25.54 4.21
C GLU A 80 32.52 26.90 4.92
N ASP A 81 33.56 27.02 5.74
CA ASP A 81 34.04 28.27 6.33
C ASP A 81 34.04 29.41 5.30
N THR A 82 33.33 30.50 5.60
CA THR A 82 33.71 31.81 5.05
C THR A 82 34.21 32.68 6.19
N LEU A 83 35.52 32.62 6.38
CA LEU A 83 36.31 33.72 6.93
C LEU A 83 35.98 34.99 6.13
N ILE A 84 35.45 36.01 6.80
CA ILE A 84 35.62 37.40 6.38
C ILE A 84 36.10 38.15 7.61
N GLU A 85 37.41 38.42 7.59
CA GLU A 85 38.03 39.53 8.31
C GLU A 85 37.37 40.84 7.86
N GLU A 86 36.90 41.66 8.81
CA GLU A 86 37.17 43.10 8.97
C GLU A 86 36.35 43.70 10.13
#